data_AF-A0A8S9DMG1-F1
#
_entry.id   AF-A0A8S9DMG1-F1
#
_cell.length_a   1.000
_cell.length_b   1.000
_cell.length_c   1.000
_cell.angle_alpha   90.00
_cell.angle_beta   90.00
_cell.angle_gamma   90.00
#
_symmetry.space_group_name_H-M   'P 1'
#
loop_
_entity.id
_entity.type
_entity.pdbx_description
1 polymer ?
#
loop_
_entity_poly.entity_id
_entity_poly.type
_entity_poly.pdbx_seq_one_letter_code
_entity_poly.pdbx_strand_id
1 'polypeptide(L)'
;MLAKLYTKMCDLYPRFRKSSRKQMYQLMAYGYQKRDWTFMNYGYAPDSAAARLVLHADDEINRYCIQLYHYVASAVELGGLKLLEVGSGRGGGADYIKRYLDPACVVGVDYS
;
A
#
# COMPACT_ATOMS: atom_id res chain seq x y z
N MET A 1 27.29 -16.37 -4.17
CA MET A 1 28.35 -15.35 -3.99
C MET A 1 27.84 -13.92 -4.13
N LEU A 2 27.11 -13.58 -5.20
CA LEU A 2 26.61 -12.21 -5.43
C LEU A 2 25.74 -11.63 -4.30
N ALA A 3 24.79 -12.41 -3.76
CA ALA A 3 23.92 -11.93 -2.68
C ALA A 3 24.73 -11.51 -1.43
N LYS A 4 25.72 -12.31 -1.03
CA LYS A 4 26.59 -12.00 0.11
C LYS A 4 27.44 -10.75 -0.13
N LEU A 5 27.91 -10.54 -1.37
CA LEU A 5 28.66 -9.34 -1.75
C LEU A 5 27.75 -8.09 -1.73
N TYR A 6 26.54 -8.20 -2.28
CA TYR A 6 25.55 -7.13 -2.24
C TYR A 6 25.19 -6.73 -0.80
N THR A 7 24.95 -7.70 0.08
CA THR A 7 24.67 -7.44 1.51
C THR A 7 25.83 -6.70 2.17
N LYS A 8 27.08 -7.17 1.98
CA LYS A 8 28.27 -6.47 2.48
C LYS A 8 28.36 -5.03 1.98
N MET A 9 28.12 -4.78 0.69
CA MET A 9 28.13 -3.43 0.13
C MET A 9 27.02 -2.54 0.70
N CYS A 10 25.85 -3.12 0.98
CA CYS A 10 24.74 -2.42 1.62
C CYS A 10 25.04 -2.04 3.07
N ASP A 11 25.74 -2.92 3.81
CA ASP A 11 26.09 -2.68 5.21
C ASP A 11 27.24 -1.68 5.34
N LEU A 12 28.23 -1.76 4.44
CA LEU A 12 29.38 -0.85 4.40
C LEU A 12 29.01 0.56 3.91
N TYR A 13 28.04 0.67 3.00
CA TYR A 13 27.67 1.94 2.37
C TYR A 13 26.16 2.20 2.47
N PRO A 14 25.69 2.87 3.54
CA PRO A 14 24.26 3.15 3.73
C PRO A 14 23.60 3.92 2.57
N ARG A 15 24.35 4.80 1.90
CA ARG A 15 23.89 5.52 0.70
C ARG A 15 23.69 4.59 -0.49
N PHE A 16 24.56 3.61 -0.67
CA PHE A 16 24.42 2.59 -1.73
C PHE A 16 23.17 1.75 -1.49
N ARG A 17 22.98 1.24 -0.26
CA ARG A 17 21.77 0.49 0.13
C ARG A 17 20.48 1.26 -0.14
N LYS A 18 20.50 2.55 0.14
CA LYS A 18 19.36 3.44 -0.04
C LYS A 18 19.06 3.68 -1.53
N SER A 19 20.11 3.96 -2.32
CA SER A 19 19.98 4.18 -3.76
C SER A 19 19.54 2.90 -4.49
N SER A 20 20.12 1.74 -4.16
CA SER A 20 19.78 0.47 -4.80
C SER A 20 18.32 0.10 -4.60
N ARG A 21 17.79 0.28 -3.38
CA ARG A 21 16.38 0.05 -3.05
C ARG A 21 15.46 0.99 -3.81
N LYS A 22 15.80 2.29 -3.86
CA LYS A 22 15.03 3.28 -4.62
C LYS A 22 14.97 2.93 -6.11
N GLN A 23 16.11 2.61 -6.71
CA GLN A 23 16.20 2.25 -8.13
C GLN A 23 15.40 0.99 -8.44
N MET A 24 15.53 -0.06 -7.62
CA MET A 24 14.74 -1.28 -7.77
C MET A 24 13.24 -0.97 -7.75
N TYR A 25 12.78 -0.13 -6.81
CA TYR A 25 11.38 0.26 -6.69
C TYR A 25 10.89 1.05 -7.92
N GLN A 26 11.66 2.03 -8.38
CA GLN A 26 11.34 2.83 -9.56
C GLN A 26 11.30 2.00 -10.85
N LEU A 27 12.23 1.05 -11.00
CA LEU A 27 12.29 0.13 -12.14
C LEU A 27 11.08 -0.79 -12.18
N MET A 28 10.71 -1.37 -11.04
CA MET A 28 9.48 -2.14 -10.94
C MET A 28 8.28 -1.24 -11.30
N ALA A 29 8.21 -0.04 -10.73
CA ALA A 29 7.12 0.92 -10.95
C ALA A 29 6.95 1.32 -12.42
N TYR A 30 8.05 1.36 -13.17
CA TYR A 30 8.06 1.62 -14.60
C TYR A 30 7.64 0.39 -15.42
N GLY A 31 8.11 -0.81 -15.05
CA GLY A 31 7.86 -2.04 -15.81
C GLY A 31 6.45 -2.64 -15.63
N TYR A 32 5.80 -2.38 -14.50
CA TYR A 32 4.41 -2.76 -14.26
C TYR A 32 3.54 -1.51 -14.21
N GLN A 33 2.72 -1.28 -15.24
CA GLN A 33 1.72 -0.20 -15.26
C GLN A 33 0.30 -0.76 -15.44
N LYS A 34 0.00 -1.88 -14.78
CA LYS A 34 -1.38 -2.37 -14.72
C LYS A 34 -2.18 -1.52 -13.74
N ARG A 35 -3.46 -1.28 -14.06
CA ARG A 35 -4.45 -0.61 -13.20
C ARG A 35 -4.55 -1.24 -11.80
N ASP A 36 -4.27 -2.52 -11.73
CA ASP A 36 -4.35 -3.40 -10.57
C ASP A 36 -3.20 -3.15 -9.56
N TRP A 37 -2.20 -2.33 -9.91
CA TRP A 37 -1.04 -2.08 -9.05
C TRP A 37 -1.11 -0.75 -8.29
N THR A 38 -2.28 -0.41 -7.77
CA THR A 38 -2.45 0.68 -6.80
C THR A 38 -2.24 0.18 -5.37
N PHE A 39 -2.49 -1.12 -5.12
CA PHE A 39 -2.28 -1.78 -3.83
C PHE A 39 -0.99 -2.61 -3.85
N MET A 40 -0.25 -2.54 -2.75
CA MET A 40 1.00 -3.30 -2.55
C MET A 40 1.00 -4.08 -1.22
N ASN A 41 -0.12 -4.07 -0.51
CA ASN A 41 -0.34 -4.90 0.65
C ASN A 41 -0.81 -6.30 0.23
N TYR A 42 -0.78 -7.22 1.20
CA TYR A 42 -1.39 -8.53 1.05
C TYR A 42 -2.92 -8.44 1.13
N GLY A 43 -3.59 -9.53 0.74
CA GLY A 43 -5.03 -9.65 0.85
C GLY A 43 -5.50 -10.20 2.20
N TYR A 44 -6.71 -9.81 2.61
CA TYR A 44 -7.47 -10.44 3.69
C TYR A 44 -8.79 -10.99 3.13
N ALA A 45 -9.09 -12.25 3.44
CA ALA A 45 -10.35 -12.91 3.13
C ALA A 45 -11.08 -13.21 4.44
N PRO A 46 -12.24 -12.58 4.71
CA PRO A 46 -12.99 -12.86 5.93
C PRO A 46 -13.66 -14.24 5.84
N ASP A 47 -13.74 -14.92 6.98
CA ASP A 47 -14.32 -16.27 7.08
C ASP A 47 -15.84 -16.28 6.82
N SER A 48 -16.53 -15.19 7.14
CA SER A 48 -17.97 -15.02 6.91
C SER A 48 -18.24 -14.24 5.64
N ALA A 49 -19.17 -14.75 4.81
CA ALA A 49 -19.65 -14.04 3.63
C ALA A 49 -20.34 -12.71 3.97
N ALA A 50 -20.96 -12.59 5.16
CA ALA A 50 -21.59 -11.37 5.62
C ALA A 50 -20.59 -10.26 5.99
N ALA A 51 -19.32 -10.62 6.24
CA ALA A 51 -18.24 -9.67 6.51
C ALA A 51 -17.54 -9.18 5.24
N ARG A 52 -17.99 -9.61 4.06
CA ARG A 52 -17.45 -9.12 2.78
C ARG A 52 -17.99 -7.74 2.47
N LEU A 53 -17.07 -6.88 2.05
CA LEU A 53 -17.39 -5.52 1.63
C LEU A 53 -18.14 -5.49 0.30
N VAL A 54 -19.10 -4.57 0.23
CA VAL A 54 -19.69 -4.14 -1.04
C VAL A 54 -18.77 -3.08 -1.63
N LEU A 55 -18.23 -3.35 -2.82
CA LEU A 55 -17.27 -2.47 -3.49
C LEU A 55 -17.83 -2.05 -4.85
N HIS A 56 -17.32 -0.94 -5.38
CA HIS A 56 -17.54 -0.59 -6.78
C HIS A 56 -16.92 -1.64 -7.69
N ALA A 57 -17.51 -1.86 -8.87
CA ALA A 57 -17.05 -2.87 -9.82
C ALA A 57 -15.56 -2.73 -10.20
N ASP A 58 -15.07 -1.49 -10.31
CA ASP A 58 -13.67 -1.20 -10.63
C ASP A 58 -12.70 -1.55 -9.47
N ASP A 59 -13.20 -1.60 -8.24
CA ASP A 59 -12.40 -1.92 -7.04
C ASP A 59 -12.34 -3.42 -6.75
N GLU A 60 -13.20 -4.23 -7.38
CA GLU A 60 -13.29 -5.69 -7.17
C GLU A 60 -11.98 -6.42 -7.47
N ILE A 61 -11.21 -5.94 -8.46
CA ILE A 61 -9.90 -6.52 -8.81
C ILE A 61 -8.92 -6.46 -7.63
N ASN A 62 -9.12 -5.52 -6.71
CA ASN A 62 -8.31 -5.31 -5.51
C ASN A 62 -9.03 -5.72 -4.22
N ARG A 63 -10.13 -6.46 -4.30
CA ARG A 63 -11.02 -6.81 -3.16
C ARG A 63 -10.26 -7.24 -1.91
N TYR A 64 -9.35 -8.20 -2.02
CA TYR A 64 -8.69 -8.72 -0.83
C TYR A 64 -7.74 -7.70 -0.20
N CYS A 65 -7.05 -6.90 -1.01
CA CYS A 65 -6.20 -5.81 -0.53
C CYS A 65 -7.03 -4.76 0.21
N ILE A 66 -8.18 -4.39 -0.37
CA ILE A 66 -9.14 -3.45 0.22
C ILE A 66 -9.72 -3.98 1.52
N GLN A 67 -10.09 -5.26 1.58
CA GLN A 67 -10.62 -5.88 2.79
C GLN A 67 -9.60 -5.84 3.94
N LEU A 68 -8.32 -6.02 3.66
CA LEU A 68 -7.29 -5.87 4.69
C LEU A 68 -7.21 -4.42 5.17
N TYR A 69 -7.22 -3.46 4.24
CA TYR A 69 -7.22 -2.04 4.58
C TYR A 69 -8.43 -1.64 5.43
N HIS A 70 -9.63 -2.08 5.04
CA HIS A 70 -10.84 -1.82 5.79
C HIS A 70 -10.76 -2.41 7.20
N TYR A 71 -10.38 -3.68 7.31
CA TYR A 71 -10.28 -4.37 8.61
C TYR A 71 -9.40 -3.61 9.61
N VAL A 72 -8.30 -3.01 9.14
CA VAL A 72 -7.40 -2.21 9.98
C VAL A 72 -7.98 -0.81 10.24
N ALA A 73 -8.43 -0.12 9.19
CA ALA A 73 -8.86 1.28 9.27
C ALA A 73 -10.20 1.44 10.01
N SER A 74 -11.09 0.45 9.94
CA SER A 74 -12.40 0.46 10.61
C SER A 74 -12.31 0.15 12.10
N ALA A 75 -11.11 -0.07 12.65
CA ALA A 75 -10.92 -0.20 14.10
C ALA A 75 -11.23 1.12 14.86
N VAL A 76 -11.34 2.23 14.14
CA VAL A 76 -11.65 3.56 14.66
C VAL A 76 -12.61 4.28 13.70
N GLU A 77 -13.51 5.09 14.22
CA GLU A 77 -14.37 5.96 13.41
C GLU A 77 -13.53 7.09 12.79
N LEU A 78 -13.39 7.09 11.46
CA LEU A 78 -12.54 8.04 10.74
C LEU A 78 -13.27 9.29 10.24
N GLY A 79 -14.60 9.30 10.29
CA GLY A 79 -15.44 10.38 9.78
C GLY A 79 -15.01 11.76 10.30
N GLY A 80 -14.75 12.71 9.39
CA GLY A 80 -14.36 14.07 9.75
C GLY A 80 -12.93 14.24 10.30
N LEU A 81 -12.14 13.16 10.44
CA LEU A 81 -10.76 13.24 10.94
C LEU A 81 -9.76 13.60 9.83
N LYS A 82 -8.56 14.05 10.23
CA LYS A 82 -7.40 14.19 9.34
C LYS A 82 -6.49 12.98 9.52
N LEU A 83 -6.35 12.17 8.48
CA LEU A 83 -5.58 10.93 8.48
C LEU A 83 -4.23 11.12 7.78
N LEU A 84 -3.17 10.58 8.37
CA LEU A 84 -1.84 10.48 7.77
C LEU A 84 -1.51 9.00 7.53
N GLU A 85 -1.31 8.60 6.28
CA GLU A 85 -0.87 7.27 5.91
C GLU A 85 0.65 7.26 5.68
N VAL A 86 1.38 6.63 6.60
CA VAL A 86 2.84 6.49 6.53
C VAL A 86 3.21 5.24 5.77
N GLY A 87 3.95 5.37 4.68
CA GLY A 87 4.22 4.28 3.75
C GLY A 87 3.05 4.04 2.79
N SER A 88 2.47 5.13 2.28
CA SER A 88 1.27 5.09 1.42
C SER A 88 1.49 4.40 0.06
N GLY A 89 2.75 4.10 -0.29
CA GLY A 89 3.11 3.44 -1.53
C GLY A 89 2.61 4.21 -2.75
N ARG A 90 1.66 3.61 -3.48
CA ARG A 90 1.04 4.18 -4.68
C ARG A 90 -0.33 4.82 -4.42
N GLY A 91 -0.75 4.88 -3.16
CA GLY A 91 -1.97 5.57 -2.73
C GLY A 91 -3.26 4.78 -2.85
N GLY A 92 -3.25 3.49 -3.22
CA GLY A 92 -4.49 2.70 -3.31
C GLY A 92 -5.24 2.60 -1.99
N GLY A 93 -4.51 2.43 -0.88
CA GLY A 93 -5.06 2.46 0.48
C GLY A 93 -5.68 3.79 0.86
N ALA A 94 -4.94 4.88 0.67
CA ALA A 94 -5.38 6.25 0.92
C ALA A 94 -6.65 6.59 0.15
N ASP A 95 -6.69 6.25 -1.14
CA ASP A 95 -7.84 6.47 -2.01
C ASP A 95 -9.07 5.69 -1.52
N TYR A 96 -8.88 4.41 -1.17
CA TYR A 96 -9.95 3.61 -0.58
C TYR A 96 -10.49 4.23 0.71
N ILE A 97 -9.61 4.56 1.67
CA ILE A 97 -10.01 5.16 2.94
C ILE A 97 -10.79 6.45 2.68
N LYS A 98 -10.31 7.31 1.77
CA LYS A 98 -10.99 8.57 1.48
C LYS A 98 -12.38 8.36 0.88
N ARG A 99 -12.55 7.42 -0.04
CA ARG A 99 -13.82 7.17 -0.75
C ARG A 99 -14.84 6.43 0.11
N TYR A 100 -14.40 5.51 0.97
CA TYR A 100 -15.31 4.58 1.67
C TYR A 100 -15.48 4.86 3.16
N LEU A 101 -14.52 5.50 3.83
CA LEU A 101 -14.57 5.79 5.28
C LEU A 101 -14.71 7.28 5.59
N ASP A 102 -14.76 8.11 4.56
CA ASP A 102 -14.99 9.57 4.57
C ASP A 102 -14.33 10.38 5.72
N PRO A 103 -13.01 10.27 5.93
CA PRO A 103 -12.31 11.27 6.74
C PRO A 103 -12.35 12.64 6.06
N ALA A 104 -12.20 13.71 6.84
CA ALA A 104 -12.11 15.07 6.32
C ALA A 104 -10.91 15.26 5.38
N CYS A 105 -9.80 14.58 5.65
CA CYS A 105 -8.59 14.63 4.84
C CYS A 105 -7.77 13.34 4.98
N VAL A 106 -7.14 12.91 3.88
CA VAL A 106 -6.14 11.84 3.87
C VAL A 106 -4.86 12.39 3.23
N VAL A 107 -3.75 12.29 3.95
CA VAL A 107 -2.42 12.64 3.45
C VAL A 107 -1.59 11.36 3.41
N GLY A 108 -1.14 10.96 2.22
CA GLY A 108 -0.19 9.87 2.06
C GLY A 108 1.25 10.40 2.06
N VAL A 109 2.15 9.75 2.81
CA VAL A 109 3.59 9.97 2.73
C VAL A 109 4.29 8.67 2.38
N ASP A 110 5.15 8.70 1.36
CA ASP A 110 6.04 7.59 1.02
C ASP A 110 7.46 8.11 0.77
N TYR A 111 8.43 7.23 0.96
CA TYR A 111 9.85 7.52 0.78
C TYR A 111 10.35 7.25 -0.66
N SER A 112 9.61 6.45 -1.42
CA SER A 112 9.97 5.92 -2.74
C SER A 112 10.37 7.00 -3.75
#